data_AF-A0A364K559-F1
#
_entry.id   AF-A0A364K559-F1
#
_cell.length_a   1.000
_cell.length_b   1.000
_cell.length_c   1.000
_cell.angle_alpha   90.00
_cell.angle_beta   90.00
_cell.angle_gamma   90.00
#
_symmetry.space_group_name_H-M   'P 1'
#
loop_
_entity.id
_entity.type
_entity.pdbx_description
1 polymer ?
#
loop_
_entity_poly.entity_id
_entity_poly.type
_entity_poly.pdbx_seq_one_letter_code
_entity_poly.pdbx_strand_id
1 'polypeptide(L)'
;MLKMQVLGEQQKVATFMEGFKSLPQYQILTETKSYNQVLDTEVAFALFEVNQSKTHSMMLQITTMNNKELVLNLDQAQMRKAENGITWIKGKVHDIYW
;
A
#
# COMPACT_ATOMS: atom_id res chain seq x y z
N MET A 1 3.50 9.56 1.17
CA MET A 1 2.54 10.34 0.35
C MET A 1 3.06 10.37 -1.08
N LEU A 2 2.20 10.11 -2.07
CA LEU A 2 2.56 10.11 -3.49
C LEU A 2 1.75 11.20 -4.21
N LYS A 3 2.42 12.12 -4.90
CA LYS A 3 1.81 13.07 -5.82
C LYS A 3 2.03 12.56 -7.24
N MET A 4 0.96 12.39 -8.01
CA MET A 4 1.04 11.91 -9.39
C MET A 4 0.33 12.90 -10.32
N GLN A 5 1.01 13.23 -11.42
CA GLN A 5 0.46 13.99 -12.54
C GLN A 5 0.40 13.05 -13.75
N VAL A 6 -0.77 12.98 -14.39
CA VAL A 6 -1.00 12.16 -15.58
C VAL A 6 -1.47 13.08 -16.71
N LEU A 7 -0.81 12.97 -17.86
CA LEU A 7 -1.06 13.76 -19.07
C LEU A 7 -1.37 12.82 -20.23
N GLY A 8 -2.39 13.13 -21.02
CA GLY A 8 -2.70 12.35 -22.22
C GLY A 8 -4.08 12.63 -22.80
N GLU A 9 -4.48 11.80 -23.76
CA GLU A 9 -5.85 11.77 -24.29
C GLU A 9 -6.84 11.43 -23.17
N GLN A 10 -7.98 12.12 -23.14
CA GLN A 10 -9.01 12.01 -22.10
C GLN A 10 -9.36 10.56 -21.75
N GLN A 11 -9.70 9.73 -22.74
CA GLN A 11 -10.10 8.33 -22.48
C GLN A 11 -8.97 7.51 -21.85
N LYS A 12 -7.72 7.73 -22.27
CA LYS A 12 -6.55 7.02 -21.75
C LYS A 12 -6.23 7.44 -20.32
N VAL A 13 -6.33 8.73 -20.02
CA VAL A 13 -6.14 9.27 -18.66
C VAL A 13 -7.23 8.75 -17.73
N ALA A 14 -8.49 8.76 -18.17
CA ALA A 14 -9.61 8.22 -17.39
C ALA A 14 -9.42 6.73 -17.07
N THR A 15 -9.08 5.92 -18.08
CA THR A 15 -8.85 4.47 -17.93
C THR A 15 -7.68 4.18 -17.00
N PHE A 16 -6.56 4.89 -17.16
CA PHE A 16 -5.40 4.75 -16.27
C PHE A 16 -5.76 5.11 -14.84
N MET A 17 -6.44 6.24 -14.64
CA MET A 17 -6.83 6.69 -13.32
C MET A 17 -7.72 5.65 -12.66
N GLU A 18 -8.80 5.19 -13.30
CA GLU A 18 -9.69 4.15 -12.76
C GLU A 18 -8.94 2.87 -12.37
N GLY A 19 -8.07 2.37 -13.24
CA GLY A 19 -7.22 1.22 -12.93
C GLY A 19 -6.35 1.47 -11.70
N PHE A 20 -5.74 2.65 -11.60
CA PHE A 20 -4.90 3.03 -10.47
C PHE A 20 -5.71 3.21 -9.16
N LYS A 21 -6.95 3.73 -9.21
CA LYS A 21 -7.85 3.86 -8.04
C LYS A 21 -8.28 2.49 -7.50
N SER A 22 -8.37 1.49 -8.37
CA SER A 22 -8.80 0.14 -7.99
C SER A 22 -7.75 -0.61 -7.16
N LEU A 23 -6.50 -0.11 -7.13
CA LEU A 23 -5.41 -0.74 -6.40
C LEU A 23 -5.59 -0.56 -4.88
N PRO A 24 -5.68 -1.65 -4.09
CA PRO A 24 -6.04 -1.59 -2.67
C PRO A 24 -5.00 -0.90 -1.78
N GLN A 25 -3.77 -0.74 -2.26
CA GLN A 25 -2.66 -0.09 -1.56
C GLN A 25 -2.68 1.45 -1.66
N TYR A 26 -3.58 2.04 -2.44
CA TYR A 26 -3.67 3.49 -2.61
C TYR A 26 -5.03 4.01 -2.19
N GLN A 27 -5.05 5.02 -1.33
CA GLN A 27 -6.23 5.82 -1.04
C GLN A 27 -6.07 7.19 -1.68
N ILE A 28 -7.07 7.61 -2.43
CA ILE A 28 -7.09 8.95 -3.04
C ILE A 28 -7.53 9.94 -1.98
N LEU A 29 -6.69 10.93 -1.72
CA LEU A 29 -7.04 12.03 -0.83
C LEU A 29 -7.68 13.17 -1.60
N THR A 30 -7.15 13.46 -2.79
CA THR A 30 -7.65 14.55 -3.63
C THR A 30 -7.36 14.24 -5.08
N GLU A 31 -8.34 14.48 -5.94
CA GLU A 31 -8.24 14.41 -7.39
C GLU A 31 -8.69 15.75 -7.97
N THR A 32 -7.94 16.28 -8.91
CA THR A 32 -8.29 17.49 -9.66
C THR A 32 -8.10 17.19 -11.14
N LYS A 33 -9.13 17.46 -11.92
CA LYS A 33 -9.12 17.29 -13.37
C LYS A 33 -9.12 18.67 -14.03
N SER A 34 -8.27 18.85 -15.03
CA SER A 34 -8.21 20.06 -15.83
C SER A 34 -8.23 19.68 -17.30
N TYR A 35 -9.18 20.25 -18.04
CA TYR A 35 -9.39 19.97 -19.45
C TYR A 35 -8.91 21.15 -20.28
N ASN A 36 -8.00 20.90 -21.23
CA ASN A 36 -7.63 21.90 -22.22
C ASN A 36 -8.41 21.63 -23.52
N GLN A 37 -9.58 22.27 -23.66
CA GLN A 37 -10.50 22.08 -24.79
C GLN A 37 -9.86 22.36 -26.17
N VAL A 38 -8.72 23.07 -26.21
CA VAL A 38 -8.02 23.45 -27.44
C VAL A 38 -7.18 22.31 -28.02
N LEU A 39 -6.73 21.37 -27.17
CA LEU A 39 -5.76 20.34 -27.54
C LEU A 39 -6.27 18.91 -27.28
N ASP A 40 -7.56 18.76 -26.95
CA ASP A 40 -8.21 17.50 -26.55
C ASP A 40 -7.42 16.67 -25.52
N THR A 41 -6.64 17.38 -24.69
CA THR A 41 -5.71 16.81 -23.70
C THR A 41 -6.23 17.10 -22.31
N GLU A 42 -6.33 16.05 -21.51
CA GLU A 42 -6.71 16.13 -20.10
C GLU A 42 -5.47 16.05 -19.23
N VAL A 43 -5.44 16.88 -18.19
CA VAL A 43 -4.46 16.82 -17.12
C VAL A 43 -5.18 16.39 -15.85
N ALA A 44 -4.80 15.22 -15.32
CA ALA A 44 -5.28 14.75 -14.03
C ALA A 44 -4.16 14.87 -12.99
N PHE A 45 -4.48 15.56 -11.89
CA PHE A 45 -3.65 15.59 -10.69
C PHE A 45 -4.32 14.75 -9.62
N ALA A 46 -3.57 13.84 -9.02
CA ALA A 46 -4.07 13.10 -7.87
C ALA A 46 -3.00 12.99 -6.77
N LEU A 47 -3.45 13.29 -5.56
CA LEU A 47 -2.70 13.08 -4.33
C LEU A 47 -3.17 11.77 -3.72
N PHE A 48 -2.24 10.84 -3.57
CA PHE A 48 -2.49 9.53 -2.99
C PHE A 48 -1.81 9.44 -1.63
N GLU A 49 -2.55 8.95 -0.68
CA GLU A 49 -1.97 8.29 0.47
C GLU A 49 -1.66 6.86 0.08
N VAL A 50 -0.41 6.46 0.29
CA VAL A 50 -0.11 5.02 0.30
C VAL A 50 -0.80 4.53 1.55
N ASN A 51 -1.84 3.72 1.37
CA ASN A 51 -2.48 3.04 2.49
C ASN A 51 -1.36 2.23 3.13
N GLN A 52 -0.86 2.69 4.28
CA GLN A 52 0.06 1.91 5.07
C GLN A 52 -0.64 0.57 5.25
N SER A 53 -0.02 -0.48 4.73
CA SER A 53 -0.58 -1.84 4.68
C SER A 53 -1.24 -2.08 6.02
N LYS A 54 -2.58 -2.28 6.03
CA LYS A 54 -3.39 -2.22 7.25
C LYS A 54 -2.60 -2.78 8.42
N THR A 55 -2.17 -1.87 9.28
CA THR A 55 -1.25 -2.20 10.35
C THR A 55 -2.09 -2.75 11.48
N HIS A 56 -1.85 -3.99 11.88
CA HIS A 56 -2.58 -4.60 12.98
C HIS A 56 -1.62 -4.98 14.09
N SER A 57 -2.13 -5.09 15.31
CA SER A 57 -1.39 -5.83 16.33
C SER A 57 -1.35 -7.30 15.91
N MET A 58 -0.18 -7.92 16.02
CA MET A 58 0.07 -9.29 15.60
C MET A 58 0.91 -9.99 16.65
N MET A 59 0.53 -11.20 17.05
CA MET A 59 1.41 -12.10 17.79
C MET A 59 2.14 -13.03 16.83
N LEU A 60 3.47 -13.03 16.89
CA LEU A 60 4.34 -13.91 16.13
C LEU A 60 4.98 -14.95 17.06
N GLN A 61 4.60 -16.22 16.91
CA GLN A 61 5.20 -17.34 17.62
C GLN A 61 6.28 -17.99 16.75
N ILE A 62 7.51 -18.06 17.27
CA ILE A 62 8.66 -18.67 16.61
C ILE A 62 9.05 -19.90 17.43
N THR A 63 8.99 -21.08 16.79
CA THR A 63 9.47 -22.33 17.38
C THR A 63 10.78 -22.72 16.73
N THR A 64 11.83 -22.86 17.53
CA THR A 64 13.15 -23.27 17.07
C THR A 64 13.26 -24.79 16.93
N MET A 65 14.31 -25.28 16.25
CA MET A 65 14.55 -26.72 16.09
C MET A 65 14.77 -27.49 17.41
N ASN A 66 15.06 -26.79 18.52
CA ASN A 66 15.15 -27.37 19.85
C ASN A 66 13.88 -27.16 20.70
N ASN A 67 12.73 -26.94 20.06
CA ASN A 67 11.42 -26.75 20.69
C ASN A 67 11.35 -25.59 21.68
N LYS A 68 12.23 -24.59 21.57
CA LYS A 68 12.06 -23.35 22.32
C LYS A 68 11.07 -22.47 21.58
N GLU A 69 10.17 -21.87 22.34
CA GLU A 69 9.18 -20.94 21.81
C GLU A 69 9.57 -19.51 22.16
N LEU A 70 9.32 -18.61 21.22
CA LEU A 70 9.47 -17.18 21.41
C LEU A 70 8.21 -16.53 20.86
N VAL A 71 7.50 -15.77 21.68
CA VAL A 71 6.30 -15.04 21.26
C VAL A 71 6.62 -13.56 21.24
N LEU A 72 6.43 -12.93 20.09
CA LEU A 72 6.63 -11.50 19.87
C LEU A 72 5.26 -10.82 19.68
N ASN A 73 4.97 -9.81 20.50
CA ASN A 73 3.83 -8.93 20.26
C ASN A 73 4.30 -7.76 19.38
N LEU A 74 3.78 -7.66 18.16
CA LEU A 74 4.15 -6.67 17.18
C LEU A 74 3.04 -5.64 17.01
N ASP A 75 3.37 -4.38 17.29
CA ASP A 75 2.53 -3.23 16.94
C ASP A 75 2.78 -2.81 15.50
N GLN A 76 1.71 -2.27 14.90
CA GLN A 76 1.69 -1.76 13.54
C GLN A 76 2.25 -2.78 12.51
N ALA A 77 1.99 -4.07 12.73
CA ALA A 77 2.58 -5.13 11.94
C ALA A 77 2.01 -5.18 10.53
N GLN A 78 2.89 -5.45 9.58
CA GLN A 78 2.62 -5.66 8.16
C GLN A 78 3.18 -7.00 7.75
N MET A 79 2.40 -7.78 7.02
CA MET A 79 2.80 -9.07 6.48
C MET A 79 2.64 -9.08 4.97
N ARG A 80 3.68 -9.54 4.26
CA ARG A 80 3.65 -9.76 2.83
C ARG A 80 4.14 -11.17 2.51
N LYS A 81 3.27 -11.97 1.90
CA LYS A 81 3.65 -13.27 1.33
C LYS A 81 4.28 -13.05 -0.04
N ALA A 82 5.48 -13.57 -0.25
CA ALA A 82 6.14 -13.59 -1.55
C ALA A 82 5.87 -14.93 -2.27
N GLU A 83 5.94 -14.92 -3.60
CA GLU A 83 5.64 -16.09 -4.45
C GLU A 83 6.62 -17.26 -4.26
N ASN A 84 7.82 -16.99 -3.72
CA ASN A 84 8.83 -17.99 -3.40
C ASN A 84 8.60 -18.69 -2.05
N GLY A 85 7.44 -18.49 -1.42
CA GLY A 85 7.12 -19.07 -0.10
C GLY A 85 7.71 -18.32 1.10
N ILE A 86 8.46 -17.23 0.89
CA ILE A 86 8.98 -16.40 1.97
C ILE A 86 7.89 -15.41 2.43
N THR A 87 7.63 -15.37 3.74
CA THR A 87 6.75 -14.37 4.34
C THR A 87 7.57 -13.29 5.03
N TRP A 88 7.43 -12.05 4.57
CA TRP A 88 8.06 -10.89 5.17
C TRP A 88 7.13 -10.28 6.21
N ILE A 89 7.60 -10.13 7.44
CA ILE A 89 6.87 -9.49 8.54
C ILE A 89 7.68 -8.26 8.99
N LYS A 90 7.04 -7.09 9.03
CA LYS A 90 7.60 -5.83 9.53
C LYS A 90 6.68 -5.29 10.61
N GLY A 91 7.22 -4.96 11.77
CA GLY A 91 6.46 -4.34 12.86
C GLY A 91 7.39 -3.77 13.93
N LYS A 92 6.82 -3.08 14.91
CA LYS A 92 7.54 -2.62 16.10
C LYS A 92 7.30 -3.63 17.22
N VAL A 93 8.36 -4.14 17.85
CA VAL A 93 8.22 -5.03 19.01
C VAL A 93 7.65 -4.22 20.16
N HIS A 94 6.47 -4.62 20.63
CA HIS A 94 5.84 -4.11 21.83
C HIS A 94 6.38 -4.85 23.06
N ASP A 95 6.34 -6.18 23.01
CA ASP A 95 6.70 -7.07 24.13
C ASP A 95 7.23 -8.42 23.63
N ILE A 96 7.95 -9.13 24.50
CA ILE A 96 8.60 -10.42 24.23
C ILE A 96 8.29 -11.39 25.37
N TYR A 97 7.74 -12.57 25.04
CA TYR A 97 7.47 -13.65 26.00
C TYR A 97 8.34 -14.87 25.69
N TRP A 98 8.83 -15.55 26.74
CA TRP A 98 9.71 -16.72 26.69
C TRP A 98 9.19 -17.89 27.54
#